data_AF-A0AAW0QDL2-F1
#
_entry.id   AF-A0AAW0QDL2-F1
#
_cell.length_a   1.000
_cell.length_b   1.000
_cell.length_c   1.000
_cell.angle_alpha   90.00
_cell.angle_beta   90.00
_cell.angle_gamma   90.00
#
_symmetry.space_group_name_H-M   'P 1'
#
loop_
_entity.id
_entity.type
_entity.pdbx_description
1 polymer ?
#
loop_
_entity_poly.entity_id
_entity_poly.type
_entity_poly.pdbx_seq_one_letter_code
_entity_poly.pdbx_strand_id
1 'polypeptide(L)'
;MPSFTSVYSITLLPVLTATYNLFHVKEVRYRYISTIARLALVVLAVGFFAFGESRKSETDLIYPSLTKVKTTSGLLIGHPGPNRSDVVEFLGVPYAEAPIGELRFAPPLPYRSSDGIVNAYEWMPSKPVDYPGFTSQAQRILNYFTGSAGNAQSEDCLTLNIWTKLAGAATQQKPVLIFLHGGRFANGNTHTPFFDGQALADAEEVIVVTLNYRLNIFGFPGAPEAPGNLGLRDQRLAVEWIRDNIAGFGGDPARMVLLGQSSGGVAADYWAYAHQQDPIVSGLISHSGNALSFPLNEPSRQVSNWHNVSETLGCGADKTSLECMRAKDWTEILQAASKVPPAASDNPARSTPAFYPQVDEELVFSDYPKRSKEGSFARIPYVLGNNANEQGYYVIPAYGRGINVTQAQGDDFLRTSFTCPNHAQALSRRAAGVPVWQYRYFGDWDNTRLYPTSGAYHGVDMHMVFGNAGPVSGLPPTAPHEADVALVQRLWARFAADPADGLTGAGWPRFEPGADSLARFAYGNSPEWSFVDPEVFAGSC
;
A
#
# COMPACT_ATOMS: atom_id res chain seq x y z
N MET A 1 -25.70 22.87 -54.97
CA MET A 1 -25.25 23.56 -56.20
C MET A 1 -24.14 24.53 -55.81
N PRO A 2 -23.19 24.88 -56.69
CA PRO A 2 -22.51 24.05 -57.72
C PRO A 2 -20.95 24.25 -57.65
N SER A 3 -20.06 23.61 -58.42
CA SER A 3 -19.94 22.23 -58.96
C SER A 3 -18.69 22.15 -59.88
N PHE A 4 -18.09 20.96 -60.08
CA PHE A 4 -17.21 20.60 -61.24
C PHE A 4 -15.87 21.36 -61.37
N THR A 5 -14.82 20.92 -62.09
CA THR A 5 -14.41 19.66 -62.77
C THR A 5 -12.86 19.61 -62.72
N SER A 6 -12.18 18.48 -62.49
CA SER A 6 -11.65 17.49 -63.47
C SER A 6 -10.87 18.06 -64.68
N VAL A 7 -9.68 17.50 -64.99
CA VAL A 7 -9.27 16.90 -66.31
C VAL A 7 -7.74 16.65 -66.43
N TYR A 8 -7.35 15.35 -66.39
CA TYR A 8 -6.36 14.61 -67.21
C TYR A 8 -4.87 15.02 -67.50
N SER A 9 -4.04 13.95 -67.55
CA SER A 9 -3.02 13.60 -68.59
C SER A 9 -1.58 14.19 -68.59
N ILE A 10 -0.53 13.53 -69.13
CA ILE A 10 -0.15 12.09 -69.31
C ILE A 10 1.31 11.98 -69.85
N THR A 11 1.97 10.80 -69.77
CA THR A 11 3.28 10.42 -70.43
C THR A 11 4.57 11.18 -70.01
N LEU A 12 5.82 10.70 -70.20
CA LEU A 12 6.37 9.50 -70.90
C LEU A 12 7.68 8.98 -70.22
N LEU A 13 8.04 7.71 -70.50
CA LEU A 13 9.31 6.99 -70.20
C LEU A 13 10.33 7.11 -71.39
N PRO A 14 11.47 6.36 -71.56
CA PRO A 14 12.21 5.36 -70.73
C PRO A 14 13.79 5.47 -70.76
N VAL A 15 14.49 4.40 -70.28
CA VAL A 15 15.60 3.65 -70.99
C VAL A 15 17.11 3.80 -70.62
N LEU A 16 17.63 2.73 -69.97
CA LEU A 16 18.87 1.92 -70.16
C LEU A 16 20.34 2.45 -70.26
N THR A 17 21.22 1.78 -69.47
CA THR A 17 22.64 1.32 -69.71
C THR A 17 23.77 2.36 -69.98
N ALA A 18 25.08 2.08 -69.79
CA ALA A 18 25.85 0.81 -69.71
C ALA A 18 27.11 0.88 -68.80
N THR A 19 27.84 -0.25 -68.67
CA THR A 19 29.13 -0.42 -67.96
C THR A 19 30.34 -0.51 -68.92
N TYR A 20 31.56 -0.22 -68.46
CA TYR A 20 32.83 -0.77 -69.00
C TYR A 20 34.00 -0.69 -67.98
N ASN A 21 35.19 -1.22 -68.31
CA ASN A 21 36.01 -2.01 -67.35
C ASN A 21 37.56 -1.97 -67.54
N LEU A 22 38.30 -2.17 -66.44
CA LEU A 22 39.60 -2.90 -66.28
C LEU A 22 41.02 -2.34 -66.70
N PHE A 23 42.03 -2.82 -65.94
CA PHE A 23 43.50 -2.97 -66.22
C PHE A 23 44.38 -1.68 -66.31
N HIS A 24 45.71 -1.61 -66.07
CA HIS A 24 46.80 -2.46 -65.49
C HIS A 24 48.12 -1.60 -65.35
N VAL A 25 49.26 -1.90 -64.67
CA VAL A 25 49.65 -2.75 -63.51
C VAL A 25 51.17 -2.59 -63.15
N LYS A 26 51.59 -3.03 -61.93
CA LYS A 26 52.94 -3.48 -61.47
C LYS A 26 54.08 -2.53 -61.03
N GLU A 27 54.95 -3.16 -60.21
CA GLU A 27 56.32 -2.84 -59.72
C GLU A 27 56.51 -1.95 -58.46
N VAL A 28 57.45 -2.22 -57.53
CA VAL A 28 58.34 -3.42 -57.35
C VAL A 28 58.60 -3.81 -55.86
N ARG A 29 59.79 -3.62 -55.26
CA ARG A 29 60.22 -4.27 -54.01
C ARG A 29 61.28 -3.51 -53.17
N TYR A 30 61.15 -3.61 -51.84
CA TYR A 30 62.22 -3.68 -50.80
C TYR A 30 63.34 -2.61 -50.72
N ARG A 31 63.31 -1.80 -49.65
CA ARG A 31 64.35 -1.75 -48.58
C ARG A 31 63.89 -0.87 -47.40
N TYR A 32 64.67 -0.80 -46.32
CA TYR A 32 64.47 -0.01 -45.10
C TYR A 32 63.38 -0.45 -44.09
N ILE A 33 63.26 -1.76 -43.85
CA ILE A 33 62.87 -2.25 -42.52
C ILE A 33 64.15 -2.37 -41.67
N SER A 34 64.35 -1.47 -40.70
CA SER A 34 65.32 -1.66 -39.60
C SER A 34 65.21 -0.64 -38.46
N THR A 35 64.91 0.64 -38.73
CA THR A 35 65.06 1.71 -37.71
C THR A 35 63.81 1.97 -36.85
N ILE A 36 62.60 1.82 -37.39
CA ILE A 36 61.36 2.24 -36.69
C ILE A 36 60.95 1.27 -35.57
N ALA A 37 61.31 -0.01 -35.68
CA ALA A 37 60.89 -1.08 -34.75
C ALA A 37 61.44 -0.97 -33.30
N ARG A 38 62.32 0.00 -33.00
CA ARG A 38 62.88 0.19 -31.65
C ARG A 38 62.34 1.39 -30.87
N LEU A 39 61.58 2.31 -31.49
CA LEU A 39 60.92 3.41 -30.75
C LEU A 39 59.53 3.02 -30.24
N ALA A 40 58.80 2.17 -30.98
CA ALA A 40 57.44 1.76 -30.62
C ALA A 40 57.35 0.96 -29.31
N LEU A 41 58.41 0.25 -28.92
CA LEU A 41 58.38 -0.65 -27.76
C LEU A 41 58.61 0.04 -26.40
N VAL A 42 59.10 1.29 -26.38
CA VAL A 42 59.36 2.03 -25.13
C VAL A 42 58.13 2.84 -24.69
N VAL A 43 57.37 3.39 -25.63
CA VAL A 43 56.15 4.18 -25.33
C VAL A 43 55.05 3.28 -24.73
N LEU A 44 54.93 2.03 -25.20
CA LEU A 44 53.97 1.05 -24.67
C LEU A 44 54.29 0.54 -23.25
N ALA A 45 55.50 0.75 -22.74
CA ALA A 45 55.91 0.27 -21.41
C ALA A 45 55.66 1.29 -20.27
N VAL A 46 55.49 2.58 -20.60
CA VAL A 46 55.29 3.66 -19.59
C VAL A 46 53.80 4.03 -19.45
N GLY A 47 52.98 3.77 -20.46
CA GLY A 47 51.52 4.03 -20.43
C GLY A 47 50.70 3.11 -19.51
N PHE A 48 51.30 2.14 -18.83
CA PHE A 48 50.60 1.13 -18.01
C PHE A 48 50.63 1.39 -16.48
N PHE A 49 51.21 2.51 -16.04
CA PHE A 49 51.34 2.86 -14.61
C PHE A 49 50.76 4.23 -14.24
N ALA A 50 49.67 4.64 -14.90
CA ALA A 50 48.79 5.71 -14.44
C ALA A 50 47.35 5.48 -14.91
N PHE A 51 46.38 5.95 -14.12
CA PHE A 51 44.94 5.98 -14.47
C PHE A 51 44.29 4.63 -14.84
N GLY A 52 44.39 3.68 -13.92
CA GLY A 52 43.36 2.65 -13.74
C GLY A 52 42.06 3.21 -13.13
N GLU A 53 41.61 4.39 -13.60
CA GLU A 53 40.32 4.93 -13.17
C GLU A 53 39.19 4.25 -13.94
N SER A 54 38.28 3.64 -13.17
CA SER A 54 37.01 3.16 -13.71
C SER A 54 36.26 4.32 -14.36
N ARG A 55 35.83 4.15 -15.62
CA ARG A 55 34.88 5.08 -16.24
C ARG A 55 33.54 4.97 -15.52
N LYS A 56 33.39 5.78 -14.47
CA LYS A 56 32.12 6.17 -13.88
C LYS A 56 31.11 6.48 -14.98
N SER A 57 29.88 6.01 -14.79
CA SER A 57 28.77 6.30 -15.70
C SER A 57 28.56 7.81 -15.80
N GLU A 58 27.96 8.27 -16.90
CA GLU A 58 27.51 9.66 -17.01
C GLU A 58 26.51 10.02 -15.88
N THR A 59 25.76 9.04 -15.39
CA THR A 59 24.91 9.16 -14.19
C THR A 59 25.68 9.27 -12.86
N ASP A 60 26.90 8.71 -12.76
CA ASP A 60 27.76 8.81 -11.56
C ASP A 60 28.47 10.17 -11.43
N LEU A 61 28.50 10.95 -12.51
CA LEU A 61 29.08 12.30 -12.56
C LEU A 61 28.07 13.39 -12.23
N ILE A 62 26.77 13.14 -12.44
CA ILE A 62 25.69 14.10 -12.18
C ILE A 62 25.17 13.98 -10.73
N TYR A 63 25.14 12.77 -10.16
CA TYR A 63 24.59 12.52 -8.82
C TYR A 63 25.48 11.61 -7.93
N PRO A 64 26.55 12.12 -7.32
CA PRO A 64 27.39 11.37 -6.39
C PRO A 64 26.72 11.09 -5.02
N SER A 65 25.49 11.55 -4.79
CA SER A 65 24.77 11.50 -3.50
C SER A 65 23.48 10.68 -3.50
N LEU A 66 23.08 10.08 -4.62
CA LEU A 66 21.88 9.22 -4.67
C LEU A 66 22.21 7.81 -4.18
N THR A 67 21.36 7.26 -3.31
CA THR A 67 21.63 5.95 -2.70
C THR A 67 21.12 4.83 -3.59
N LYS A 68 22.00 3.87 -3.88
CA LYS A 68 21.71 2.77 -4.83
C LYS A 68 21.53 1.46 -4.07
N VAL A 69 20.40 0.79 -4.26
CA VAL A 69 20.08 -0.51 -3.64
C VAL A 69 19.78 -1.52 -4.75
N LYS A 70 20.42 -2.68 -4.72
CA LYS A 70 20.14 -3.77 -5.67
C LYS A 70 19.08 -4.69 -5.09
N THR A 71 18.06 -4.99 -5.89
CA THR A 71 16.91 -5.84 -5.54
C THR A 71 16.64 -6.88 -6.63
N THR A 72 15.67 -7.76 -6.41
CA THR A 72 15.09 -8.66 -7.44
C THR A 72 14.40 -7.90 -8.58
N SER A 73 13.97 -6.66 -8.33
CA SER A 73 13.42 -5.73 -9.33
C SER A 73 14.49 -4.92 -10.07
N GLY A 74 15.77 -5.22 -9.87
CA GLY A 74 16.89 -4.53 -10.52
C GLY A 74 17.60 -3.53 -9.60
N LEU A 75 18.23 -2.50 -10.17
CA LEU A 75 18.90 -1.46 -9.40
C LEU A 75 17.94 -0.29 -9.14
N LEU A 76 17.69 -0.01 -7.86
CA LEU A 76 16.87 1.11 -7.41
C LEU A 76 17.76 2.28 -6.97
N ILE A 77 17.29 3.49 -7.22
CA ILE A 77 18.00 4.74 -6.91
C ILE A 77 17.06 5.61 -6.06
N GLY A 78 17.35 5.69 -4.76
CA GLY A 78 16.59 6.50 -3.80
C GLY A 78 17.20 7.88 -3.62
N HIS A 79 16.35 8.85 -3.27
CA HIS A 79 16.74 10.24 -3.02
C HIS A 79 16.44 10.65 -1.58
N PRO A 80 17.07 11.71 -1.04
CA PRO A 80 16.66 12.32 0.21
C PRO A 80 15.18 12.72 0.18
N GLY A 81 14.48 12.54 1.30
CA GLY A 81 13.10 12.99 1.46
C GLY A 81 13.03 14.53 1.52
N PRO A 82 12.07 15.17 0.83
CA PRO A 82 11.99 16.64 0.74
C PRO A 82 11.70 17.33 2.08
N ASN A 83 11.11 16.62 3.04
CA ASN A 83 10.84 17.13 4.39
C ASN A 83 11.88 16.67 5.42
N ARG A 84 12.63 15.60 5.13
CA ARG A 84 13.59 14.94 6.04
C ARG A 84 14.82 14.47 5.25
N SER A 85 15.83 15.32 5.14
CA SER A 85 17.05 15.09 4.34
C SER A 85 17.82 13.82 4.68
N ASP A 86 17.71 13.36 5.93
CA ASP A 86 18.48 12.23 6.46
C ASP A 86 17.77 10.89 6.21
N VAL A 87 16.49 10.94 5.82
CA VAL A 87 15.72 9.80 5.34
C VAL A 87 15.89 9.71 3.82
N VAL A 88 16.21 8.51 3.33
CA VAL A 88 16.18 8.19 1.90
C VAL A 88 14.85 7.53 1.58
N GLU A 89 14.19 8.00 0.52
CA GLU A 89 12.96 7.43 0.01
C GLU A 89 13.15 6.77 -1.37
N PHE A 90 12.48 5.64 -1.54
CA PHE A 90 12.40 4.86 -2.77
C PHE A 90 10.91 4.68 -3.08
N LEU A 91 10.37 5.50 -3.99
CA LEU A 91 8.94 5.55 -4.29
C LEU A 91 8.62 4.77 -5.57
N GLY A 92 7.41 4.21 -5.67
CA GLY A 92 6.90 3.57 -6.88
C GLY A 92 7.58 2.24 -7.28
N VAL A 93 8.29 1.58 -6.37
CA VAL A 93 9.08 0.36 -6.66
C VAL A 93 8.15 -0.78 -7.11
N PRO A 94 8.30 -1.33 -8.34
CA PRO A 94 7.48 -2.46 -8.79
C PRO A 94 7.89 -3.74 -8.06
N TYR A 95 6.93 -4.43 -7.45
CA TYR A 95 7.13 -5.75 -6.84
C TYR A 95 6.51 -6.88 -7.66
N ALA A 96 5.54 -6.56 -8.54
CA ALA A 96 4.88 -7.49 -9.43
C ALA A 96 4.79 -6.94 -10.87
N GLU A 97 4.65 -7.84 -11.84
CA GLU A 97 4.36 -7.49 -13.24
C GLU A 97 3.00 -6.76 -13.34
N ALA A 98 2.91 -5.77 -14.23
CA ALA A 98 1.72 -4.96 -14.44
C ALA A 98 0.48 -5.84 -14.70
N PRO A 99 -0.62 -5.74 -13.91
CA PRO A 99 -1.76 -6.65 -13.97
C PRO A 99 -2.73 -6.32 -15.13
N ILE A 100 -2.20 -6.08 -16.32
CA ILE A 100 -2.90 -5.63 -17.53
C ILE A 100 -3.03 -6.76 -18.56
N GLY A 101 -3.99 -6.64 -19.48
CA GLY A 101 -4.24 -7.64 -20.52
C GLY A 101 -4.49 -9.03 -19.94
N GLU A 102 -3.67 -10.02 -20.28
CA GLU A 102 -3.77 -11.38 -19.74
C GLU A 102 -3.47 -11.50 -18.23
N LEU A 103 -2.81 -10.51 -17.63
CA LEU A 103 -2.63 -10.46 -16.17
C LEU A 103 -3.81 -9.76 -15.47
N ARG A 104 -4.74 -9.14 -16.21
CA ARG A 104 -5.99 -8.63 -15.62
C ARG A 104 -6.83 -9.81 -15.13
N PHE A 105 -7.29 -9.68 -13.88
CA PHE A 105 -7.96 -10.73 -13.12
C PHE A 105 -7.14 -12.04 -12.95
N ALA A 106 -5.81 -12.00 -13.13
CA ALA A 106 -4.92 -13.12 -12.80
C ALA A 106 -4.21 -12.91 -11.45
N PRO A 107 -3.76 -13.98 -10.77
CA PRO A 107 -2.78 -13.87 -9.69
C PRO A 107 -1.54 -13.08 -10.14
N PRO A 108 -0.94 -12.26 -9.27
CA PRO A 108 0.21 -11.44 -9.64
C PRO A 108 1.46 -12.30 -9.87
N LEU A 109 2.35 -11.84 -10.74
CA LEU A 109 3.64 -12.48 -11.01
C LEU A 109 4.78 -11.61 -10.46
N PRO A 110 5.86 -12.18 -9.86
CA PRO A 110 6.95 -11.39 -9.31
C PRO A 110 7.69 -10.59 -10.40
N TYR A 111 7.85 -9.27 -10.22
CA TYR A 111 8.59 -8.43 -11.17
C TYR A 111 10.08 -8.78 -11.15
N ARG A 112 10.68 -8.94 -12.34
CA ARG A 112 12.12 -9.25 -12.47
C ARG A 112 12.73 -8.57 -13.70
N SER A 113 13.46 -7.48 -13.48
CA SER A 113 14.17 -6.75 -14.54
C SER A 113 15.68 -6.68 -14.33
N SER A 114 16.42 -6.60 -15.43
CA SER A 114 17.84 -6.20 -15.46
C SER A 114 18.04 -4.68 -15.41
N ASP A 115 17.04 -3.92 -15.90
CA ASP A 115 17.12 -2.48 -16.17
C ASP A 115 15.92 -1.74 -15.55
N GLY A 116 16.16 -0.57 -14.95
CA GLY A 116 15.37 -0.13 -13.80
C GLY A 116 14.22 0.86 -14.04
N ILE A 117 13.38 0.95 -12.99
CA ILE A 117 12.37 1.98 -12.67
C ILE A 117 11.12 2.00 -13.57
N VAL A 118 10.04 1.45 -13.02
CA VAL A 118 8.63 1.75 -13.38
C VAL A 118 8.08 2.75 -12.35
N ASN A 119 7.03 3.51 -12.69
CA ASN A 119 6.39 4.48 -11.80
C ASN A 119 4.90 4.65 -12.16
N ALA A 120 3.98 4.07 -11.39
CA ALA A 120 2.53 4.20 -11.62
C ALA A 120 1.67 3.89 -10.37
N TYR A 121 0.42 4.41 -10.39
CA TYR A 121 -0.59 4.44 -9.32
C TYR A 121 -2.01 4.45 -9.93
N GLU A 122 -3.08 4.15 -9.14
CA GLU A 122 -4.27 3.29 -9.42
C GLU A 122 -5.44 3.51 -8.44
N TRP A 123 -6.31 4.53 -8.60
CA TRP A 123 -7.43 4.76 -7.67
C TRP A 123 -8.64 5.51 -8.29
N MET A 124 -9.86 5.25 -7.79
CA MET A 124 -11.13 5.75 -8.38
C MET A 124 -11.77 6.96 -7.64
N PRO A 125 -12.14 8.06 -8.35
CA PRO A 125 -12.72 9.28 -7.76
C PRO A 125 -13.93 9.10 -6.83
N SER A 126 -13.74 9.37 -5.54
CA SER A 126 -14.84 9.62 -4.60
C SER A 126 -15.27 11.10 -4.69
N LYS A 127 -16.52 11.37 -5.11
CA LYS A 127 -17.03 12.74 -5.22
C LYS A 127 -16.96 13.48 -3.87
N PRO A 128 -16.60 14.77 -3.83
CA PRO A 128 -16.74 15.60 -2.63
C PRO A 128 -18.18 15.54 -2.10
N VAL A 129 -18.31 15.39 -0.78
CA VAL A 129 -19.59 15.40 -0.06
C VAL A 129 -19.56 16.61 0.85
N ASP A 130 -20.43 17.59 0.59
CA ASP A 130 -20.66 18.71 1.49
C ASP A 130 -21.44 18.21 2.73
N TYR A 131 -21.02 18.62 3.93
CA TYR A 131 -21.57 18.16 5.20
C TYR A 131 -21.71 19.33 6.20
N PRO A 132 -22.85 19.45 6.90
CA PRO A 132 -23.10 20.56 7.82
C PRO A 132 -22.02 20.72 8.90
N GLY A 133 -21.44 21.92 8.98
CA GLY A 133 -20.49 22.27 10.04
C GLY A 133 -19.06 21.77 9.82
N PHE A 134 -18.66 21.44 8.58
CA PHE A 134 -17.25 21.18 8.27
C PHE A 134 -16.32 22.30 8.75
N THR A 135 -15.13 21.91 9.22
CA THR A 135 -14.00 22.80 9.46
C THR A 135 -13.33 23.22 8.15
N SER A 136 -12.53 24.29 8.17
CA SER A 136 -11.75 24.78 7.02
C SER A 136 -10.86 23.72 6.37
N GLN A 137 -10.35 22.78 7.16
CA GLN A 137 -9.44 21.71 6.75
C GLN A 137 -10.18 20.42 6.34
N ALA A 138 -11.46 20.26 6.67
CA ALA A 138 -12.19 19.01 6.53
C ALA A 138 -12.12 18.42 5.11
N GLN A 139 -12.39 19.23 4.08
CA GLN A 139 -12.36 18.77 2.69
C GLN A 139 -10.94 18.39 2.24
N ARG A 140 -9.90 19.07 2.75
CA ARG A 140 -8.49 18.73 2.47
C ARG A 140 -8.11 17.39 3.10
N ILE A 141 -8.47 17.20 4.37
CA ILE A 141 -8.27 15.93 5.09
C ILE A 141 -9.02 14.79 4.39
N LEU A 142 -10.31 14.97 4.08
CA LEU A 142 -11.12 13.97 3.38
C LEU A 142 -10.58 13.62 1.99
N ASN A 143 -10.05 14.60 1.24
CA ASN A 143 -9.43 14.35 -0.05
C ASN A 143 -8.19 13.45 0.08
N TYR A 144 -7.31 13.71 1.03
CA TYR A 144 -6.14 12.86 1.24
C TYR A 144 -6.48 11.51 1.88
N PHE A 145 -7.51 11.43 2.72
CA PHE A 145 -7.92 10.19 3.40
C PHE A 145 -8.63 9.21 2.46
N THR A 146 -9.52 9.71 1.61
CA THR A 146 -10.31 8.88 0.68
C THR A 146 -9.58 8.56 -0.62
N GLY A 147 -8.52 9.31 -0.93
CA GLY A 147 -7.74 9.28 -2.17
C GLY A 147 -8.11 10.38 -3.17
N SER A 148 -9.17 11.16 -2.93
CA SER A 148 -9.66 12.29 -3.76
C SER A 148 -8.73 13.52 -3.84
N ALA A 149 -7.42 13.32 -3.76
CA ALA A 149 -6.40 14.35 -3.97
C ALA A 149 -6.17 14.71 -5.46
N GLY A 150 -6.72 13.92 -6.39
CA GLY A 150 -6.57 14.14 -7.84
C GLY A 150 -5.39 13.37 -8.48
N ASN A 151 -4.95 12.29 -7.84
CA ASN A 151 -3.83 11.47 -8.28
C ASN A 151 -4.06 10.85 -9.69
N ALA A 152 -2.95 10.64 -10.41
CA ALA A 152 -2.92 9.96 -11.71
C ALA A 152 -3.25 8.46 -11.59
N GLN A 153 -3.55 7.84 -12.74
CA GLN A 153 -4.27 6.56 -12.85
C GLN A 153 -3.70 5.70 -14.01
N SER A 154 -3.16 4.51 -13.70
CA SER A 154 -3.03 3.33 -14.57
C SER A 154 -3.18 2.00 -13.80
N GLU A 155 -3.83 0.99 -14.39
CA GLU A 155 -3.91 -0.40 -13.88
C GLU A 155 -2.54 -1.00 -13.44
N ASP A 156 -1.43 -0.50 -14.01
CA ASP A 156 -0.07 -0.78 -13.54
C ASP A 156 0.18 -0.15 -12.16
N CYS A 157 -0.35 -0.80 -11.11
CA CYS A 157 -0.42 -0.23 -9.76
C CYS A 157 0.26 -1.07 -8.67
N LEU A 158 0.95 -2.15 -9.02
CA LEU A 158 1.56 -3.09 -8.06
C LEU A 158 2.95 -2.62 -7.60
N THR A 159 2.93 -1.46 -6.94
CA THR A 159 4.10 -0.70 -6.50
C THR A 159 4.13 -0.51 -4.98
N LEU A 160 5.34 -0.38 -4.42
CA LEU A 160 5.57 -0.06 -3.00
C LEU A 160 6.57 1.10 -2.82
N ASN A 161 6.50 1.74 -1.66
CA ASN A 161 7.35 2.86 -1.27
C ASN A 161 8.11 2.51 0.02
N ILE A 162 9.39 2.89 0.11
CA ILE A 162 10.27 2.57 1.25
C ILE A 162 10.94 3.84 1.76
N TRP A 163 10.90 4.07 3.07
CA TRP A 163 11.62 5.15 3.76
C TRP A 163 12.58 4.58 4.81
N THR A 164 13.86 4.99 4.77
CA THR A 164 14.90 4.48 5.67
C THR A 164 16.03 5.50 5.89
N LYS A 165 16.54 5.61 7.12
CA LYS A 165 17.79 6.31 7.44
C LYS A 165 18.99 5.43 7.10
N LEU A 166 19.78 5.80 6.10
CA LEU A 166 20.91 4.98 5.62
C LEU A 166 22.26 5.44 6.20
N ALA A 167 22.48 5.13 7.48
CA ALA A 167 23.62 5.59 8.27
C ALA A 167 24.93 4.84 7.96
N GLY A 168 25.56 5.16 6.82
CA GLY A 168 26.98 4.88 6.53
C GLY A 168 27.37 3.43 6.23
N ALA A 169 26.58 2.44 6.64
CA ALA A 169 26.77 1.03 6.30
C ALA A 169 25.43 0.27 6.27
N ALA A 170 25.26 -0.64 5.31
CA ALA A 170 24.11 -1.54 5.21
C ALA A 170 24.15 -2.70 6.25
N THR A 171 24.58 -2.39 7.47
CA THR A 171 24.80 -3.33 8.58
C THR A 171 23.94 -3.03 9.80
N GLN A 172 23.19 -1.92 9.80
CA GLN A 172 22.06 -1.77 10.71
C GLN A 172 20.98 -2.75 10.26
N GLN A 173 20.57 -3.66 11.14
CA GLN A 173 19.40 -4.52 10.95
C GLN A 173 18.21 -3.82 11.60
N LYS A 174 17.46 -3.00 10.85
CA LYS A 174 16.34 -2.23 11.37
C LYS A 174 15.03 -3.03 11.33
N PRO A 175 14.17 -2.92 12.35
CA PRO A 175 12.83 -3.44 12.25
C PRO A 175 12.04 -2.74 11.14
N VAL A 176 11.11 -3.47 10.51
CA VAL A 176 10.39 -3.04 9.30
C VAL A 176 8.89 -2.98 9.59
N LEU A 177 8.29 -1.82 9.37
CA LEU A 177 6.84 -1.59 9.48
C LEU A 177 6.23 -1.58 8.07
N ILE A 178 5.47 -2.61 7.72
CA ILE A 178 4.85 -2.79 6.39
C ILE A 178 3.36 -2.44 6.47
N PHE A 179 2.95 -1.32 5.87
CA PHE A 179 1.60 -0.77 5.99
C PHE A 179 0.69 -1.11 4.79
N LEU A 180 -0.47 -1.69 5.13
CA LEU A 180 -1.63 -1.91 4.27
C LEU A 180 -2.66 -0.79 4.49
N HIS A 181 -3.02 -0.07 3.42
CA HIS A 181 -3.93 1.08 3.52
C HIS A 181 -5.41 0.70 3.71
N GLY A 182 -6.19 1.69 4.17
CA GLY A 182 -7.65 1.59 4.29
C GLY A 182 -8.39 1.68 2.96
N GLY A 183 -9.70 1.92 3.04
CA GLY A 183 -10.56 2.11 1.86
C GLY A 183 -11.47 0.93 1.48
N ARG A 184 -11.83 0.08 2.46
CA ARG A 184 -12.86 -0.97 2.33
C ARG A 184 -12.58 -1.98 1.19
N PHE A 185 -11.32 -2.18 0.80
CA PHE A 185 -10.90 -2.96 -0.37
C PHE A 185 -11.42 -2.44 -1.74
N ALA A 186 -12.02 -1.26 -1.79
CA ALA A 186 -12.63 -0.69 -3.01
C ALA A 186 -12.06 0.69 -3.42
N ASN A 187 -11.41 1.40 -2.49
CA ASN A 187 -10.65 2.63 -2.73
C ASN A 187 -9.44 2.69 -1.75
N GLY A 188 -8.75 3.83 -1.68
CA GLY A 188 -7.44 3.99 -1.01
C GLY A 188 -6.25 3.89 -1.97
N ASN A 189 -5.12 4.52 -1.63
CA ASN A 189 -3.82 4.41 -2.31
C ASN A 189 -2.70 4.90 -1.39
N THR A 190 -1.43 4.67 -1.75
CA THR A 190 -0.26 5.12 -0.98
C THR A 190 0.25 6.53 -1.32
N HIS A 191 -0.19 7.13 -2.43
CA HIS A 191 0.25 8.47 -2.85
C HIS A 191 -0.55 9.56 -2.10
N THR A 192 -0.39 9.61 -0.78
CA THR A 192 -1.11 10.54 0.10
C THR A 192 -0.25 10.94 1.30
N PRO A 193 -0.26 12.22 1.73
CA PRO A 193 0.46 12.65 2.94
C PRO A 193 -0.02 11.94 4.21
N PHE A 194 -1.15 11.22 4.19
CA PHE A 194 -1.55 10.36 5.32
C PHE A 194 -0.54 9.26 5.64
N PHE A 195 0.16 8.72 4.63
CA PHE A 195 1.00 7.52 4.75
C PHE A 195 2.45 7.77 4.33
N ASP A 196 2.87 9.03 4.18
CA ASP A 196 4.26 9.41 3.94
C ASP A 196 5.14 8.96 5.14
N GLY A 197 6.08 8.05 4.87
CA GLY A 197 6.92 7.43 5.90
C GLY A 197 8.05 8.31 6.44
N GLN A 198 8.30 9.50 5.89
CA GLN A 198 9.45 10.34 6.25
C GLN A 198 9.53 10.65 7.75
N ALA A 199 8.44 11.07 8.38
CA ALA A 199 8.49 11.49 9.79
C ALA A 199 8.66 10.32 10.76
N LEU A 200 8.07 9.14 10.46
CA LEU A 200 8.24 7.94 11.28
C LEU A 200 9.66 7.34 11.13
N ALA A 201 10.19 7.27 9.90
CA ALA A 201 11.56 6.83 9.63
C ALA A 201 12.63 7.85 10.08
N ASP A 202 12.23 9.10 10.37
CA ASP A 202 13.09 10.10 10.99
C ASP A 202 13.07 10.01 12.52
N ALA A 203 11.89 9.88 13.14
CA ALA A 203 11.73 9.87 14.59
C ALA A 203 12.29 8.61 15.27
N GLU A 204 12.18 7.45 14.63
CA GLU A 204 12.61 6.16 15.18
C GLU A 204 13.45 5.37 14.15
N GLU A 205 14.36 4.52 14.62
CA GLU A 205 15.30 3.75 13.79
C GLU A 205 14.65 2.51 13.13
N VAL A 206 13.59 2.75 12.38
CA VAL A 206 12.77 1.77 11.64
C VAL A 206 13.00 1.89 10.12
N ILE A 207 12.49 0.92 9.37
CA ILE A 207 12.12 1.12 7.96
C ILE A 207 10.61 1.15 7.85
N VAL A 208 10.07 2.13 7.14
CA VAL A 208 8.65 2.22 6.82
C VAL A 208 8.45 1.78 5.37
N VAL A 209 7.51 0.88 5.14
CA VAL A 209 7.09 0.45 3.79
C VAL A 209 5.58 0.64 3.66
N THR A 210 5.13 1.22 2.56
CA THR A 210 3.70 1.25 2.18
C THR A 210 3.54 0.60 0.82
N LEU A 211 2.49 -0.21 0.60
CA LEU A 211 2.25 -0.85 -0.70
C LEU A 211 0.83 -0.61 -1.22
N ASN A 212 0.73 -0.40 -2.53
CA ASN A 212 -0.52 -0.49 -3.27
C ASN A 212 -0.84 -1.97 -3.56
N TYR A 213 -2.10 -2.31 -3.74
CA TYR A 213 -2.57 -3.64 -4.13
C TYR A 213 -3.90 -3.48 -4.90
N ARG A 214 -4.33 -4.45 -5.71
CA ARG A 214 -5.56 -4.28 -6.50
C ARG A 214 -6.80 -4.19 -5.61
N LEU A 215 -7.71 -3.31 -6.01
CA LEU A 215 -8.95 -2.96 -5.31
C LEU A 215 -10.17 -3.24 -6.20
N ASN A 216 -11.35 -3.21 -5.58
CA ASN A 216 -12.64 -3.25 -6.29
C ASN A 216 -12.70 -4.49 -7.21
N ILE A 217 -13.37 -4.43 -8.37
CA ILE A 217 -13.45 -5.54 -9.32
C ILE A 217 -12.08 -6.06 -9.80
N PHE A 218 -11.03 -5.25 -9.82
CA PHE A 218 -9.69 -5.69 -10.26
C PHE A 218 -8.98 -6.56 -9.21
N GLY A 219 -9.18 -6.29 -7.92
CA GLY A 219 -8.65 -7.09 -6.81
C GLY A 219 -9.57 -8.21 -6.33
N PHE A 220 -10.88 -8.05 -6.55
CA PHE A 220 -11.93 -8.89 -5.99
C PHE A 220 -13.06 -9.10 -7.01
N PRO A 221 -12.78 -9.73 -8.17
CA PRO A 221 -13.70 -9.73 -9.31
C PRO A 221 -15.02 -10.48 -9.08
N GLY A 222 -14.99 -11.56 -8.30
CA GLY A 222 -16.11 -12.51 -8.20
C GLY A 222 -16.27 -13.44 -9.42
N ALA A 223 -15.32 -13.40 -10.37
CA ALA A 223 -15.35 -14.20 -11.60
C ALA A 223 -15.25 -15.71 -11.33
N PRO A 224 -16.22 -16.55 -11.75
CA PRO A 224 -16.17 -18.00 -11.56
C PRO A 224 -14.98 -18.70 -12.23
N GLU A 225 -14.41 -18.10 -13.28
CA GLU A 225 -13.32 -18.65 -14.08
C GLU A 225 -11.92 -18.25 -13.58
N ALA A 226 -11.81 -17.35 -12.60
CA ALA A 226 -10.53 -16.82 -12.11
C ALA A 226 -10.34 -17.04 -10.60
N PRO A 227 -9.09 -17.11 -10.09
CA PRO A 227 -8.83 -17.11 -8.66
C PRO A 227 -9.36 -15.84 -7.96
N GLY A 228 -10.03 -16.03 -6.83
CA GLY A 228 -10.48 -14.93 -5.98
C GLY A 228 -9.34 -14.26 -5.21
N ASN A 229 -9.69 -13.17 -4.50
CA ASN A 229 -8.83 -12.48 -3.54
C ASN A 229 -7.48 -12.01 -4.10
N LEU A 230 -7.45 -11.59 -5.36
CA LEU A 230 -6.25 -11.11 -6.05
C LEU A 230 -5.56 -9.97 -5.28
N GLY A 231 -6.34 -9.04 -4.71
CA GLY A 231 -5.79 -7.96 -3.86
C GLY A 231 -5.10 -8.45 -2.58
N LEU A 232 -5.44 -9.63 -2.05
CA LEU A 232 -4.70 -10.25 -0.93
C LEU A 232 -3.47 -11.02 -1.43
N ARG A 233 -3.54 -11.63 -2.62
CA ARG A 233 -2.38 -12.28 -3.28
C ARG A 233 -1.32 -11.25 -3.68
N ASP A 234 -1.74 -10.06 -4.08
CA ASP A 234 -0.88 -8.88 -4.32
C ASP A 234 -0.13 -8.48 -3.04
N GLN A 235 -0.82 -8.41 -1.89
CA GLN A 235 -0.20 -8.14 -0.60
C GLN A 235 0.79 -9.24 -0.19
N ARG A 236 0.44 -10.52 -0.38
CA ARG A 236 1.34 -11.65 -0.10
C ARG A 236 2.64 -11.53 -0.90
N LEU A 237 2.54 -11.32 -2.22
CA LEU A 237 3.71 -11.15 -3.08
C LEU A 237 4.55 -9.90 -2.71
N ALA A 238 3.91 -8.80 -2.30
CA ALA A 238 4.62 -7.61 -1.83
C ALA A 238 5.45 -7.88 -0.58
N VAL A 239 4.92 -8.60 0.42
CA VAL A 239 5.69 -8.93 1.64
C VAL A 239 6.76 -9.98 1.36
N GLU A 240 6.55 -10.90 0.42
CA GLU A 240 7.61 -11.81 -0.05
C GLU A 240 8.74 -11.04 -0.75
N TRP A 241 8.40 -10.04 -1.57
CA TRP A 241 9.41 -9.13 -2.15
C TRP A 241 10.16 -8.37 -1.05
N ILE A 242 9.47 -7.87 -0.03
CA ILE A 242 10.10 -7.14 1.09
C ILE A 242 11.04 -8.10 1.86
N ARG A 243 10.59 -9.31 2.23
CA ARG A 243 11.43 -10.36 2.85
C ARG A 243 12.74 -10.58 2.10
N ASP A 244 12.67 -10.68 0.78
CA ASP A 244 13.81 -11.06 -0.07
C ASP A 244 14.76 -9.88 -0.37
N ASN A 245 14.33 -8.63 -0.13
CA ASN A 245 15.07 -7.43 -0.54
C ASN A 245 15.39 -6.43 0.59
N ILE A 246 14.66 -6.43 1.72
CA ILE A 246 14.72 -5.32 2.69
C ILE A 246 16.08 -5.17 3.39
N ALA A 247 16.86 -6.24 3.46
CA ALA A 247 18.26 -6.19 3.91
C ALA A 247 19.13 -5.22 3.10
N GLY A 248 18.86 -5.04 1.80
CA GLY A 248 19.54 -4.06 0.94
C GLY A 248 19.29 -2.60 1.36
N PHE A 249 18.25 -2.34 2.14
CA PHE A 249 17.85 -1.04 2.66
C PHE A 249 18.22 -0.85 4.15
N GLY A 250 18.98 -1.77 4.73
CA GLY A 250 19.27 -1.81 6.16
C GLY A 250 18.13 -2.40 7.00
N GLY A 251 17.26 -3.22 6.42
CA GLY A 251 16.17 -3.88 7.13
C GLY A 251 16.53 -5.26 7.67
N ASP A 252 15.79 -5.71 8.68
CA ASP A 252 15.85 -7.06 9.21
C ASP A 252 14.63 -7.88 8.73
N PRO A 253 14.79 -8.83 7.80
CA PRO A 253 13.67 -9.66 7.36
C PRO A 253 13.13 -10.59 8.46
N ALA A 254 13.84 -10.77 9.58
CA ALA A 254 13.34 -11.48 10.76
C ALA A 254 12.49 -10.60 11.70
N ARG A 255 12.48 -9.27 11.52
CA ARG A 255 11.71 -8.30 12.32
C ARG A 255 10.85 -7.39 11.43
N MET A 256 10.07 -8.02 10.57
CA MET A 256 9.02 -7.37 9.80
C MET A 256 7.69 -7.47 10.54
N VAL A 257 7.00 -6.35 10.73
CA VAL A 257 5.64 -6.28 11.26
C VAL A 257 4.70 -5.82 10.16
N LEU A 258 3.62 -6.57 9.94
CA LEU A 258 2.54 -6.18 9.03
C LEU A 258 1.52 -5.36 9.82
N LEU A 259 1.25 -4.13 9.38
CA LEU A 259 0.26 -3.26 9.98
C LEU A 259 -0.74 -2.77 8.95
N GLY A 260 -1.93 -2.36 9.38
CA GLY A 260 -2.87 -1.71 8.47
C GLY A 260 -4.04 -1.04 9.14
N GLN A 261 -4.74 -0.22 8.37
CA GLN A 261 -5.89 0.57 8.81
C GLN A 261 -7.16 0.16 8.07
N SER A 262 -8.31 0.10 8.74
CA SER A 262 -9.59 -0.27 8.12
C SER A 262 -9.50 -1.63 7.41
N SER A 263 -9.78 -1.71 6.11
CA SER A 263 -9.52 -2.90 5.28
C SER A 263 -8.07 -3.41 5.34
N GLY A 264 -7.08 -2.55 5.51
CA GLY A 264 -5.70 -2.96 5.71
C GLY A 264 -5.48 -3.67 7.04
N GLY A 265 -6.19 -3.26 8.11
CA GLY A 265 -6.19 -3.96 9.41
C GLY A 265 -6.97 -5.29 9.35
N VAL A 266 -8.05 -5.34 8.57
CA VAL A 266 -8.77 -6.58 8.24
C VAL A 266 -7.83 -7.56 7.50
N ALA A 267 -7.07 -7.07 6.52
CA ALA A 267 -6.10 -7.87 5.77
C ALA A 267 -4.92 -8.34 6.64
N ALA A 268 -4.38 -7.48 7.51
CA ALA A 268 -3.35 -7.84 8.47
C ALA A 268 -3.82 -8.93 9.46
N ASP A 269 -5.10 -8.96 9.82
CA ASP A 269 -5.67 -10.04 10.65
C ASP A 269 -6.00 -11.30 9.84
N TYR A 270 -6.53 -11.18 8.61
CA TYR A 270 -6.71 -12.30 7.67
C TYR A 270 -5.41 -13.06 7.44
N TRP A 271 -4.28 -12.35 7.36
CA TRP A 271 -2.94 -12.89 7.25
C TRP A 271 -2.64 -14.00 8.27
N ALA A 272 -3.09 -13.83 9.52
CA ALA A 272 -2.88 -14.81 10.57
C ALA A 272 -3.60 -16.14 10.29
N TYR A 273 -4.76 -16.11 9.64
CA TYR A 273 -5.52 -17.31 9.29
C TYR A 273 -5.04 -17.92 7.98
N ALA A 274 -4.82 -17.10 6.95
CA ALA A 274 -4.37 -17.50 5.61
C ALA A 274 -2.96 -18.11 5.61
N HIS A 275 -2.08 -17.60 6.49
CA HIS A 275 -0.66 -17.94 6.50
C HIS A 275 -0.23 -18.53 7.86
N GLN A 276 -1.10 -19.33 8.49
CA GLN A 276 -0.89 -19.93 9.82
C GLN A 276 0.49 -20.59 10.01
N GLN A 277 1.00 -21.27 8.98
CA GLN A 277 2.24 -22.06 9.04
C GLN A 277 3.47 -21.34 8.48
N ASP A 278 3.29 -20.26 7.72
CA ASP A 278 4.35 -19.45 7.12
C ASP A 278 3.93 -17.97 7.06
N PRO A 279 3.85 -17.28 8.22
CA PRO A 279 3.38 -15.91 8.25
C PRO A 279 4.37 -14.91 7.64
N ILE A 280 5.63 -15.28 7.41
CA ILE A 280 6.75 -14.42 6.94
C ILE A 280 6.98 -13.08 7.67
N VAL A 281 6.17 -12.74 8.67
CA VAL A 281 6.25 -11.54 9.51
C VAL A 281 6.25 -11.95 10.99
N SER A 282 6.90 -11.15 11.84
CA SER A 282 7.14 -11.42 13.25
C SER A 282 6.04 -10.88 14.19
N GLY A 283 5.12 -10.07 13.68
CA GLY A 283 3.99 -9.52 14.45
C GLY A 283 3.01 -8.73 13.58
N LEU A 284 1.86 -8.39 14.16
CA LEU A 284 0.75 -7.72 13.47
C LEU A 284 0.30 -6.44 14.21
N ILE A 285 -0.18 -5.43 13.48
CA ILE A 285 -0.91 -4.29 14.06
C ILE A 285 -2.17 -3.94 13.25
N SER A 286 -3.35 -3.97 13.88
CA SER A 286 -4.61 -3.65 13.21
C SER A 286 -5.33 -2.44 13.80
N HIS A 287 -5.36 -1.35 13.03
CA HIS A 287 -6.04 -0.10 13.34
C HIS A 287 -7.46 -0.09 12.77
N SER A 288 -8.48 -0.03 13.64
CA SER A 288 -9.88 0.16 13.25
C SER A 288 -10.38 -0.87 12.21
N GLY A 289 -10.01 -2.14 12.35
CA GLY A 289 -10.52 -3.22 11.49
C GLY A 289 -9.76 -4.52 11.69
N ASN A 290 -10.48 -5.63 11.85
CA ASN A 290 -9.93 -6.98 11.94
C ASN A 290 -10.89 -8.01 11.28
N ALA A 291 -10.59 -9.30 11.30
CA ALA A 291 -11.35 -10.33 10.59
C ALA A 291 -12.82 -10.47 11.04
N LEU A 292 -13.18 -9.93 12.21
CA LEU A 292 -14.55 -9.93 12.76
C LEU A 292 -15.28 -8.57 12.58
N SER A 293 -14.64 -7.56 11.99
CA SER A 293 -15.17 -6.18 11.95
C SER A 293 -16.30 -5.93 10.96
N PHE A 294 -16.32 -6.61 9.82
CA PHE A 294 -17.23 -6.30 8.72
C PHE A 294 -17.78 -7.58 8.07
N PRO A 295 -19.06 -7.62 7.66
CA PRO A 295 -19.65 -8.77 7.00
C PRO A 295 -19.08 -8.93 5.58
N LEU A 296 -18.70 -10.17 5.25
CA LEU A 296 -18.35 -10.59 3.91
C LEU A 296 -19.58 -10.57 2.98
N ASN A 297 -19.34 -10.49 1.67
CA ASN A 297 -20.39 -10.75 0.67
C ASN A 297 -20.61 -12.27 0.52
N GLU A 298 -21.87 -12.67 0.42
CA GLU A 298 -22.25 -14.03 0.01
C GLU A 298 -21.55 -14.44 -1.30
N PRO A 299 -20.97 -15.66 -1.41
CA PRO A 299 -20.24 -16.08 -2.62
C PRO A 299 -21.08 -16.00 -3.91
N SER A 300 -22.38 -16.32 -3.84
CA SER A 300 -23.32 -16.19 -4.95
C SER A 300 -23.53 -14.74 -5.39
N ARG A 301 -23.40 -13.77 -4.48
CA ARG A 301 -23.48 -12.34 -4.80
C ARG A 301 -22.21 -11.85 -5.49
N GLN A 302 -21.03 -12.35 -5.13
CA GLN A 302 -19.77 -12.02 -5.83
C GLN A 302 -19.89 -12.39 -7.32
N VAL A 303 -20.32 -13.62 -7.61
CA VAL A 303 -20.60 -14.11 -8.98
C VAL A 303 -21.68 -13.28 -9.69
N SER A 304 -22.78 -12.94 -9.00
CA SER A 304 -23.82 -12.09 -9.58
C SER A 304 -23.36 -10.65 -9.86
N ASN A 305 -22.41 -10.12 -9.08
CA ASN A 305 -21.83 -8.80 -9.30
C ASN A 305 -20.88 -8.81 -10.50
N TRP A 306 -20.08 -9.87 -10.66
CA TRP A 306 -19.28 -10.11 -11.87
C TRP A 306 -20.14 -10.14 -13.13
N HIS A 307 -21.15 -11.02 -13.15
CA HIS A 307 -22.05 -11.18 -14.31
C HIS A 307 -22.78 -9.89 -14.69
N ASN A 308 -23.25 -9.09 -13.71
CA ASN A 308 -23.89 -7.80 -13.97
C ASN A 308 -22.94 -6.84 -14.74
N VAL A 309 -21.65 -6.82 -14.40
CA VAL A 309 -20.65 -6.01 -15.10
C VAL A 309 -20.31 -6.57 -16.47
N SER A 310 -20.07 -7.88 -16.60
CA SER A 310 -19.73 -8.49 -17.88
C SER A 310 -20.90 -8.45 -18.88
N GLU A 311 -22.15 -8.64 -18.43
CA GLU A 311 -23.35 -8.42 -19.24
C GLU A 311 -23.51 -6.95 -19.65
N THR A 312 -23.31 -5.99 -18.73
CA THR A 312 -23.34 -4.54 -19.02
C THR A 312 -22.35 -4.14 -20.12
N LEU A 313 -21.25 -4.88 -20.27
CA LEU A 313 -20.19 -4.64 -21.25
C LEU A 313 -20.32 -5.53 -22.51
N GLY A 314 -21.35 -6.36 -22.61
CA GLY A 314 -21.58 -7.26 -23.74
C GLY A 314 -20.67 -8.51 -23.77
N CYS A 315 -20.04 -8.84 -22.64
CA CYS A 315 -19.25 -10.07 -22.44
C CYS A 315 -20.08 -11.26 -21.92
N GLY A 316 -21.36 -11.06 -21.61
CA GLY A 316 -22.27 -12.11 -21.15
C GLY A 316 -21.93 -12.66 -19.75
N ALA A 317 -22.54 -13.79 -19.41
CA ALA A 317 -22.45 -14.46 -18.11
C ALA A 317 -22.08 -15.96 -18.25
N ASP A 318 -21.26 -16.29 -19.25
CA ASP A 318 -20.70 -17.62 -19.45
C ASP A 318 -19.16 -17.63 -19.27
N LYS A 319 -18.55 -18.80 -19.49
CA LYS A 319 -17.12 -19.05 -19.27
C LYS A 319 -16.18 -18.26 -20.18
N THR A 320 -16.69 -17.58 -21.21
CA THR A 320 -15.92 -16.67 -22.07
C THR A 320 -15.90 -15.22 -21.56
N SER A 321 -16.72 -14.92 -20.53
CA SER A 321 -16.82 -13.57 -19.94
C SER A 321 -15.46 -13.03 -19.47
N LEU A 322 -14.60 -13.88 -18.88
CA LEU A 322 -13.25 -13.51 -18.44
C LEU A 322 -12.34 -13.04 -19.60
N GLU A 323 -12.32 -13.77 -20.71
CA GLU A 323 -11.50 -13.42 -21.88
C GLU A 323 -11.98 -12.09 -22.50
N CYS A 324 -13.29 -11.94 -22.66
CA CYS A 324 -13.87 -10.67 -23.13
C CYS A 324 -13.60 -9.51 -22.17
N MET A 325 -13.67 -9.73 -20.86
CA MET A 325 -13.38 -8.71 -19.82
C MET A 325 -11.90 -8.30 -19.77
N ARG A 326 -10.97 -9.16 -20.18
CA ARG A 326 -9.56 -8.78 -20.41
C ARG A 326 -9.37 -7.88 -21.62
N ALA A 327 -10.21 -8.01 -22.64
CA ALA A 327 -10.16 -7.20 -23.86
C ALA A 327 -10.88 -5.83 -23.75
N LYS A 328 -11.57 -5.53 -22.65
CA LYS A 328 -12.23 -4.24 -22.41
C LYS A 328 -11.25 -3.14 -21.98
N ASP A 329 -11.67 -1.89 -22.15
CA ASP A 329 -10.99 -0.77 -21.50
C ASP A 329 -11.29 -0.78 -19.99
N TRP A 330 -10.29 -0.49 -19.16
CA TRP A 330 -10.43 -0.55 -17.70
C TRP A 330 -11.37 0.51 -17.16
N THR A 331 -11.48 1.68 -17.81
CA THR A 331 -12.45 2.72 -17.42
C THR A 331 -13.88 2.28 -17.72
N GLU A 332 -14.13 1.50 -18.77
CA GLU A 332 -15.44 0.91 -19.05
C GLU A 332 -15.82 -0.11 -17.98
N ILE A 333 -14.90 -1.02 -17.63
CA ILE A 333 -15.04 -2.00 -16.53
C ILE A 333 -15.41 -1.28 -15.23
N LEU A 334 -14.67 -0.23 -14.91
CA LEU A 334 -14.80 0.52 -13.66
C LEU A 334 -16.09 1.35 -13.60
N GLN A 335 -16.51 1.95 -14.72
CA GLN A 335 -17.79 2.64 -14.87
C GLN A 335 -19.00 1.68 -14.81
N ALA A 336 -18.84 0.44 -15.26
CA ALA A 336 -19.86 -0.59 -15.11
C ALA A 336 -19.91 -1.09 -13.64
N ALA A 337 -18.76 -1.41 -13.04
CA ALA A 337 -18.64 -1.80 -11.64
C ALA A 337 -19.19 -0.74 -10.68
N SER A 338 -19.02 0.56 -10.97
CA SER A 338 -19.55 1.66 -10.13
C SER A 338 -21.08 1.73 -10.10
N LYS A 339 -21.79 1.01 -10.98
CA LYS A 339 -23.26 0.92 -11.01
C LYS A 339 -23.80 -0.24 -10.17
N VAL A 340 -22.94 -1.19 -9.76
CA VAL A 340 -23.35 -2.34 -8.95
C VAL A 340 -23.55 -1.89 -7.50
N PRO A 341 -24.75 -2.06 -6.90
CA PRO A 341 -25.02 -1.58 -5.56
C PRO A 341 -24.25 -2.38 -4.50
N PRO A 342 -23.80 -1.73 -3.41
CA PRO A 342 -23.15 -2.40 -2.28
C PRO A 342 -24.09 -3.39 -1.59
N ALA A 343 -23.54 -4.20 -0.69
CA ALA A 343 -24.32 -5.11 0.15
C ALA A 343 -25.43 -4.37 0.90
N ALA A 344 -26.56 -5.06 1.11
CA ALA A 344 -27.56 -4.61 2.07
C ALA A 344 -26.91 -4.61 3.46
N SER A 345 -27.22 -3.61 4.28
CA SER A 345 -26.63 -3.41 5.61
C SER A 345 -27.75 -3.26 6.63
N ASP A 346 -27.53 -3.84 7.81
CA ASP A 346 -28.36 -3.69 9.01
C ASP A 346 -28.22 -2.27 9.62
N ASN A 347 -27.03 -1.69 9.50
CA ASN A 347 -26.68 -0.37 10.04
C ASN A 347 -26.28 0.61 8.91
N PRO A 348 -26.81 1.84 8.84
CA PRO A 348 -26.57 2.77 7.72
C PRO A 348 -25.14 3.35 7.66
N ALA A 349 -24.38 3.31 8.76
CA ALA A 349 -22.95 3.67 8.75
C ALA A 349 -22.08 2.54 8.16
N ARG A 350 -22.50 1.28 8.37
CA ARG A 350 -21.87 0.09 7.77
C ARG A 350 -22.24 -0.04 6.29
N SER A 351 -21.29 -0.48 5.46
CA SER A 351 -21.53 -0.84 4.07
C SER A 351 -20.37 -1.66 3.51
N THR A 352 -20.65 -2.89 3.05
CA THR A 352 -19.69 -3.71 2.29
C THR A 352 -19.82 -3.38 0.80
N PRO A 353 -18.73 -2.99 0.09
CA PRO A 353 -18.73 -2.79 -1.36
C PRO A 353 -19.21 -4.02 -2.17
N ALA A 354 -19.60 -3.80 -3.42
CA ALA A 354 -20.00 -4.89 -4.32
C ALA A 354 -18.84 -5.86 -4.60
N PHE A 355 -17.63 -5.34 -4.77
CA PHE A 355 -16.40 -6.12 -4.99
C PHE A 355 -15.53 -5.99 -3.74
N TYR A 356 -15.29 -7.12 -3.07
CA TYR A 356 -14.76 -7.22 -1.71
C TYR A 356 -14.16 -8.63 -1.52
N PRO A 357 -13.24 -8.86 -0.56
CA PRO A 357 -12.81 -10.21 -0.18
C PRO A 357 -13.93 -11.26 -0.18
N GLN A 358 -13.67 -12.38 -0.84
CA GLN A 358 -14.61 -13.47 -1.08
C GLN A 358 -14.20 -14.70 -0.28
N VAL A 359 -15.13 -15.40 0.37
CA VAL A 359 -14.84 -16.71 0.98
C VAL A 359 -14.32 -17.67 -0.09
N ASP A 360 -13.08 -18.09 0.04
CA ASP A 360 -12.42 -19.13 -0.77
C ASP A 360 -11.94 -20.33 0.08
N GLU A 361 -12.00 -20.21 1.41
CA GLU A 361 -11.43 -21.14 2.39
C GLU A 361 -9.92 -21.41 2.22
N GLU A 362 -9.20 -20.47 1.57
CA GLU A 362 -7.74 -20.45 1.41
C GLU A 362 -7.12 -19.20 2.06
N LEU A 363 -7.62 -18.03 1.67
CA LEU A 363 -7.19 -16.71 2.15
C LEU A 363 -8.29 -16.02 2.98
N VAL A 364 -9.55 -16.36 2.73
CA VAL A 364 -10.71 -15.79 3.42
C VAL A 364 -11.69 -16.90 3.79
N PHE A 365 -12.02 -16.97 5.08
CA PHE A 365 -12.78 -18.08 5.66
C PHE A 365 -14.17 -17.62 6.14
N SER A 366 -15.14 -18.53 6.08
CA SER A 366 -16.51 -18.30 6.57
C SER A 366 -16.64 -18.38 8.10
N ASP A 367 -15.75 -19.11 8.79
CA ASP A 367 -15.88 -19.45 10.21
C ASP A 367 -14.87 -18.75 11.14
N TYR A 368 -14.45 -17.51 10.84
CA TYR A 368 -13.52 -16.73 11.67
C TYR A 368 -13.79 -16.76 13.20
N PRO A 369 -15.03 -16.61 13.73
CA PRO A 369 -15.29 -16.71 15.16
C PRO A 369 -14.90 -18.07 15.77
N LYS A 370 -15.11 -19.16 15.00
CA LYS A 370 -14.72 -20.51 15.40
C LYS A 370 -13.20 -20.68 15.32
N ARG A 371 -12.55 -20.26 14.23
CA ARG A 371 -11.08 -20.30 14.09
C ARG A 371 -10.38 -19.50 15.19
N SER A 372 -10.91 -18.34 15.56
CA SER A 372 -10.43 -17.56 16.71
C SER A 372 -10.53 -18.35 18.02
N LYS A 373 -11.69 -18.95 18.31
CA LYS A 373 -11.91 -19.73 19.54
C LYS A 373 -11.06 -21.01 19.62
N GLU A 374 -10.75 -21.61 18.47
CA GLU A 374 -9.94 -22.83 18.35
C GLU A 374 -8.41 -22.57 18.35
N GLY A 375 -7.98 -21.29 18.28
CA GLY A 375 -6.56 -20.94 18.14
C GLY A 375 -5.98 -21.25 16.75
N SER A 376 -6.84 -21.34 15.74
CA SER A 376 -6.54 -21.73 14.35
C SER A 376 -6.05 -20.54 13.52
N PHE A 377 -4.96 -19.92 13.99
CA PHE A 377 -4.27 -18.78 13.37
C PHE A 377 -2.77 -18.82 13.70
N ALA A 378 -1.96 -18.02 12.98
CA ALA A 378 -0.52 -17.86 13.21
C ALA A 378 -0.25 -17.30 14.60
N ARG A 379 0.60 -17.96 15.38
CA ARG A 379 0.88 -17.59 16.78
C ARG A 379 1.96 -16.51 16.89
N ILE A 380 1.74 -15.40 16.17
CA ILE A 380 2.60 -14.21 16.19
C ILE A 380 1.96 -13.09 17.03
N PRO A 381 2.75 -12.29 17.76
CA PRO A 381 2.25 -11.18 18.57
C PRO A 381 1.39 -10.16 17.81
N TYR A 382 0.44 -9.53 18.49
CA TYR A 382 -0.59 -8.69 17.86
C TYR A 382 -0.95 -7.45 18.68
N VAL A 383 -0.92 -6.27 18.07
CA VAL A 383 -1.49 -5.04 18.61
C VAL A 383 -2.78 -4.73 17.86
N LEU A 384 -3.85 -4.38 18.57
CA LEU A 384 -5.14 -4.10 17.93
C LEU A 384 -5.91 -3.01 18.67
N GLY A 385 -6.72 -2.24 17.94
CA GLY A 385 -7.50 -1.18 18.56
C GLY A 385 -8.37 -0.39 17.58
N ASN A 386 -8.99 0.66 18.10
CA ASN A 386 -9.88 1.53 17.35
C ASN A 386 -9.97 2.92 17.98
N ASN A 387 -10.51 3.86 17.21
CA ASN A 387 -10.71 5.23 17.63
C ASN A 387 -12.01 5.34 18.43
N ALA A 388 -12.13 6.38 19.26
CA ALA A 388 -13.22 6.47 20.21
C ALA A 388 -14.58 6.83 19.60
N ASN A 389 -14.59 7.40 18.38
CA ASN A 389 -15.77 7.87 17.65
C ASN A 389 -15.68 7.51 16.15
N GLU A 390 -15.42 6.25 15.81
CA GLU A 390 -15.32 5.72 14.43
C GLU A 390 -16.40 6.25 13.47
N GLN A 391 -17.65 6.33 13.96
CA GLN A 391 -18.81 6.87 13.24
C GLN A 391 -18.61 8.32 12.77
N GLY A 392 -17.75 9.10 13.40
CA GLY A 392 -17.43 10.49 13.08
C GLY A 392 -16.85 10.73 11.68
N TYR A 393 -16.40 9.67 11.01
CA TYR A 393 -16.17 9.70 9.56
C TYR A 393 -17.41 9.20 8.80
N TYR A 394 -17.94 8.03 9.15
CA TYR A 394 -18.96 7.31 8.38
C TYR A 394 -20.32 8.03 8.28
N VAL A 395 -20.65 8.99 9.16
CA VAL A 395 -21.84 9.83 8.99
C VAL A 395 -21.75 10.73 7.74
N ILE A 396 -20.56 11.12 7.30
CA ILE A 396 -20.34 11.99 6.13
C ILE A 396 -20.76 11.28 4.83
N PRO A 397 -20.20 10.10 4.45
CA PRO A 397 -20.65 9.39 3.25
C PRO A 397 -22.06 8.82 3.38
N ALA A 398 -22.63 8.70 4.58
CA ALA A 398 -24.06 8.38 4.76
C ALA A 398 -24.96 9.58 4.43
N TYR A 399 -24.60 10.77 4.93
CA TYR A 399 -25.27 12.04 4.60
C TYR A 399 -25.22 12.32 3.09
N GLY A 400 -24.08 12.04 2.43
CA GLY A 400 -23.93 12.11 0.97
C GLY A 400 -24.82 11.14 0.17
N ARG A 401 -25.50 10.19 0.84
CA ARG A 401 -26.55 9.32 0.26
C ARG A 401 -27.97 9.74 0.69
N GLY A 402 -28.12 10.90 1.34
CA GLY A 402 -29.37 11.37 1.93
C GLY A 402 -29.76 10.70 3.26
N ILE A 403 -28.82 10.03 3.94
CA ILE A 403 -29.09 9.24 5.15
C ILE A 403 -28.49 9.93 6.39
N ASN A 404 -29.37 10.46 7.23
CA ASN A 404 -29.00 10.95 8.57
C ASN A 404 -28.86 9.76 9.53
N VAL A 405 -27.62 9.39 9.87
CA VAL A 405 -27.32 8.37 10.89
C VAL A 405 -27.64 8.95 12.28
N THR A 406 -28.40 8.20 13.10
CA THR A 406 -28.70 8.61 14.48
C THR A 406 -27.54 8.26 15.42
N GLN A 407 -27.46 8.92 16.58
CA GLN A 407 -26.43 8.61 17.59
C GLN A 407 -26.40 7.12 17.95
N ALA A 408 -27.56 6.51 18.21
CA ALA A 408 -27.68 5.09 18.52
C ALA A 408 -27.21 4.16 17.38
N GLN A 409 -27.39 4.56 16.11
CA GLN A 409 -26.83 3.82 14.96
C GLN A 409 -25.31 3.98 14.87
N GLY A 410 -24.78 5.17 15.18
CA GLY A 410 -23.34 5.42 15.25
C GLY A 410 -22.66 4.63 16.37
N ASP A 411 -23.26 4.61 17.56
CA ASP A 411 -22.76 3.89 18.74
C ASP A 411 -22.83 2.37 18.53
N ASP A 412 -23.92 1.87 17.95
CA ASP A 412 -24.03 0.47 17.56
C ASP A 412 -22.98 0.08 16.50
N PHE A 413 -22.72 0.93 15.51
CA PHE A 413 -21.70 0.70 14.50
C PHE A 413 -20.28 0.65 15.10
N LEU A 414 -19.96 1.60 15.99
CA LEU A 414 -18.71 1.65 16.77
C LEU A 414 -18.51 0.42 17.65
N ARG A 415 -19.58 -0.03 18.31
CA ARG A 415 -19.60 -1.22 19.16
C ARG A 415 -19.39 -2.49 18.34
N THR A 416 -20.24 -2.71 17.34
CA THR A 416 -20.32 -3.99 16.62
C THR A 416 -19.31 -4.17 15.49
N SER A 417 -18.76 -3.10 14.89
CA SER A 417 -17.72 -3.22 13.84
C SER A 417 -16.29 -3.03 14.35
N PHE A 418 -16.07 -2.48 15.55
CA PHE A 418 -14.72 -2.20 16.05
C PHE A 418 -14.51 -2.67 17.48
N THR A 419 -15.29 -2.16 18.44
CA THR A 419 -15.03 -2.38 19.87
C THR A 419 -15.13 -3.88 20.25
N CYS A 420 -16.25 -4.53 19.91
CA CYS A 420 -16.46 -5.95 20.19
C CYS A 420 -15.59 -6.87 19.32
N PRO A 421 -15.44 -6.66 18.01
CA PRO A 421 -14.46 -7.37 17.18
C PRO A 421 -13.05 -7.34 17.76
N ASN A 422 -12.55 -6.17 18.17
CA ASN A 422 -11.21 -6.04 18.74
C ASN A 422 -11.08 -6.82 20.06
N HIS A 423 -12.02 -6.66 20.98
CA HIS A 423 -11.98 -7.38 22.26
C HIS A 423 -12.09 -8.91 22.07
N ALA A 424 -12.96 -9.39 21.16
CA ALA A 424 -13.11 -10.81 20.85
C ALA A 424 -11.82 -11.41 20.24
N GLN A 425 -11.11 -10.68 19.39
CA GLN A 425 -9.81 -11.13 18.90
C GLN A 425 -8.77 -11.13 20.04
N ALA A 426 -8.72 -10.09 20.90
CA ALA A 426 -7.79 -10.03 22.02
C ALA A 426 -7.97 -11.20 23.01
N LEU A 427 -9.23 -11.49 23.42
CA LEU A 427 -9.58 -12.68 24.21
C LEU A 427 -9.07 -13.97 23.56
N SER A 428 -9.23 -14.10 22.24
CA SER A 428 -8.84 -15.29 21.50
C SER A 428 -7.32 -15.47 21.40
N ARG A 429 -6.54 -14.39 21.20
CA ARG A 429 -5.07 -14.46 21.18
C ARG A 429 -4.53 -14.77 22.57
N ARG A 430 -5.06 -14.11 23.61
CA ARG A 430 -4.74 -14.40 25.02
C ARG A 430 -5.01 -15.87 25.36
N ALA A 431 -6.18 -16.41 24.99
CA ALA A 431 -6.55 -17.81 25.24
C ALA A 431 -5.63 -18.81 24.51
N ALA A 432 -5.11 -18.44 23.34
CA ALA A 432 -4.13 -19.23 22.59
C ALA A 432 -2.66 -19.07 23.09
N GLY A 433 -2.42 -18.26 24.12
CA GLY A 433 -1.08 -17.97 24.67
C GLY A 433 -0.25 -17.00 23.81
N VAL A 434 -0.87 -16.25 22.91
CA VAL A 434 -0.20 -15.29 22.03
C VAL A 434 -0.13 -13.92 22.70
N PRO A 435 1.05 -13.25 22.74
CA PRO A 435 1.17 -11.87 23.22
C PRO A 435 0.25 -10.92 22.45
N VAL A 436 -0.60 -10.20 23.16
CA VAL A 436 -1.57 -9.28 22.57
C VAL A 436 -1.76 -8.03 23.42
N TRP A 437 -1.95 -6.89 22.76
CA TRP A 437 -2.20 -5.59 23.39
C TRP A 437 -3.40 -4.91 22.73
N GLN A 438 -4.30 -4.35 23.55
CA GLN A 438 -5.48 -3.62 23.06
C GLN A 438 -5.35 -2.12 23.35
N TYR A 439 -5.68 -1.27 22.37
CA TYR A 439 -5.78 0.18 22.58
C TYR A 439 -7.14 0.77 22.17
N ARG A 440 -7.42 1.96 22.70
CA ARG A 440 -8.45 2.87 22.18
C ARG A 440 -7.91 4.29 22.12
N TYR A 441 -8.02 4.95 20.97
CA TYR A 441 -7.49 6.29 20.74
C TYR A 441 -8.59 7.35 20.86
N PHE A 442 -8.32 8.45 21.57
CA PHE A 442 -9.34 9.45 21.96
C PHE A 442 -9.10 10.87 21.42
N GLY A 443 -7.98 11.12 20.73
CA GLY A 443 -7.55 12.48 20.40
C GLY A 443 -8.45 13.19 19.41
N ASP A 444 -9.01 14.31 19.87
CA ASP A 444 -9.83 15.25 19.10
C ASP A 444 -9.07 16.57 18.93
N TRP A 445 -7.98 16.53 18.16
CA TRP A 445 -7.11 17.68 17.93
C TRP A 445 -7.74 18.65 16.93
N ASP A 446 -7.71 19.96 17.24
CA ASP A 446 -8.36 20.99 16.42
C ASP A 446 -7.90 21.00 14.94
N ASN A 447 -6.63 20.68 14.68
CA ASN A 447 -6.08 20.64 13.32
C ASN A 447 -6.52 19.41 12.52
N THR A 448 -6.92 18.29 13.16
CA THR A 448 -7.43 17.10 12.47
C THR A 448 -8.95 17.01 12.42
N ARG A 449 -9.66 17.76 13.28
CA ARG A 449 -11.13 17.70 13.40
C ARG A 449 -11.84 18.03 12.07
N LEU A 450 -12.76 17.16 11.62
CA LEU A 450 -13.54 17.32 10.38
C LEU A 450 -14.75 18.24 10.55
N TYR A 451 -15.44 18.15 11.69
CA TYR A 451 -16.55 19.00 12.12
C TYR A 451 -16.62 18.97 13.67
N PRO A 452 -17.28 19.93 14.36
CA PRO A 452 -17.19 20.11 15.82
C PRO A 452 -17.38 18.89 16.72
N THR A 453 -18.06 17.84 16.27
CA THR A 453 -18.30 16.58 17.00
C THR A 453 -17.76 15.33 16.28
N SER A 454 -16.82 15.50 15.34
CA SER A 454 -16.16 14.38 14.64
C SER A 454 -15.21 13.60 15.55
N GLY A 455 -14.56 14.25 16.53
CA GLY A 455 -13.78 13.57 17.56
C GLY A 455 -12.65 12.71 17.01
N ALA A 456 -12.34 11.64 17.74
CA ALA A 456 -11.47 10.58 17.24
C ALA A 456 -12.19 9.71 16.19
N TYR A 457 -12.27 10.21 14.95
CA TYR A 457 -12.95 9.55 13.82
C TYR A 457 -12.11 8.43 13.18
N HIS A 458 -12.74 7.62 12.30
CA HIS A 458 -12.08 6.51 11.62
C HIS A 458 -10.79 6.91 10.88
N GLY A 459 -9.66 6.36 11.30
CA GLY A 459 -8.34 6.58 10.67
C GLY A 459 -7.62 7.88 11.04
N VAL A 460 -8.13 8.68 11.98
CA VAL A 460 -7.41 9.88 12.48
C VAL A 460 -6.09 9.52 13.19
N ASP A 461 -6.03 8.33 13.80
CA ASP A 461 -4.86 7.77 14.50
C ASP A 461 -3.67 7.49 13.57
N MET A 462 -3.90 7.45 12.24
CA MET A 462 -2.83 7.44 11.24
C MET A 462 -1.93 8.68 11.34
N HIS A 463 -2.46 9.82 11.81
CA HIS A 463 -1.65 10.99 12.07
C HIS A 463 -0.66 10.78 13.24
N MET A 464 -0.95 9.87 14.19
CA MET A 464 -0.02 9.51 15.26
C MET A 464 1.02 8.49 14.81
N VAL A 465 0.65 7.56 13.92
CA VAL A 465 1.59 6.59 13.34
C VAL A 465 2.58 7.28 12.38
N PHE A 466 2.08 8.07 11.44
CA PHE A 466 2.91 8.66 10.38
C PHE A 466 3.38 10.09 10.69
N GLY A 467 2.82 10.79 11.68
CA GLY A 467 3.23 12.14 12.10
C GLY A 467 2.71 13.28 11.22
N ASN A 468 1.91 12.99 10.20
CA ASN A 468 1.62 13.92 9.10
C ASN A 468 0.37 14.81 9.27
N ALA A 469 -0.07 15.07 10.50
CA ALA A 469 -1.23 15.93 10.79
C ALA A 469 -1.13 17.30 10.11
N GLY A 470 0.06 17.92 10.14
CA GLY A 470 0.35 19.21 9.50
C GLY A 470 0.21 19.19 7.98
N PRO A 471 1.01 18.38 7.25
CA PRO A 471 0.91 18.23 5.80
C PRO A 471 -0.51 17.89 5.30
N VAL A 472 -1.24 17.01 5.99
CA VAL A 472 -2.61 16.65 5.61
C VAL A 472 -3.57 17.83 5.82
N SER A 473 -3.65 18.39 7.03
CA SER A 473 -4.65 19.43 7.36
C SER A 473 -4.35 20.82 6.80
N GLY A 474 -3.06 21.14 6.58
CA GLY A 474 -2.60 22.51 6.34
C GLY A 474 -2.49 23.36 7.62
N LEU A 475 -2.66 22.76 8.81
CA LEU A 475 -2.64 23.42 10.11
C LEU A 475 -1.63 22.74 11.05
N PRO A 476 -0.74 23.50 11.73
CA PRO A 476 0.27 22.91 12.59
C PRO A 476 -0.35 22.13 13.76
N PRO A 477 0.27 21.03 14.21
CA PRO A 477 -0.09 20.39 15.46
C PRO A 477 0.23 21.31 16.66
N THR A 478 -0.35 21.00 17.81
CA THR A 478 0.02 21.61 19.09
C THR A 478 1.07 20.74 19.79
N ALA A 479 1.87 21.29 20.71
CA ALA A 479 2.89 20.50 21.42
C ALA A 479 2.33 19.22 22.13
N PRO A 480 1.11 19.22 22.71
CA PRO A 480 0.45 17.98 23.16
C PRO A 480 0.21 16.95 22.05
N HIS A 481 -0.21 17.39 20.86
CA HIS A 481 -0.40 16.52 19.69
C HIS A 481 0.95 15.97 19.18
N GLU A 482 1.99 16.81 19.12
CA GLU A 482 3.35 16.36 18.75
C GLU A 482 3.93 15.33 19.74
N ALA A 483 3.63 15.47 21.03
CA ALA A 483 4.04 14.51 22.06
C ALA A 483 3.26 13.18 21.99
N ASP A 484 1.98 13.19 21.63
CA ASP A 484 1.15 12.00 21.40
C ASP A 484 1.63 11.22 20.16
N VAL A 485 1.95 11.92 19.05
CA VAL A 485 2.66 11.35 17.89
C VAL A 485 3.96 10.68 18.36
N ALA A 486 4.82 11.40 19.08
CA ALA A 486 6.12 10.89 19.51
C ALA A 486 6.05 9.72 20.52
N LEU A 487 4.90 9.51 21.19
CA LEU A 487 4.61 8.33 21.99
C LEU A 487 4.19 7.15 21.12
N VAL A 488 3.23 7.33 20.22
CA VAL A 488 2.72 6.27 19.33
C VAL A 488 3.81 5.75 18.40
N GLN A 489 4.56 6.64 17.74
CA GLN A 489 5.68 6.25 16.86
C GLN A 489 6.71 5.39 17.60
N ARG A 490 7.08 5.79 18.81
CA ARG A 490 8.00 5.05 19.68
C ARG A 490 7.47 3.66 20.05
N LEU A 491 6.19 3.56 20.42
CA LEU A 491 5.59 2.27 20.79
C LEU A 491 5.51 1.33 19.57
N TRP A 492 5.16 1.84 18.39
CA TRP A 492 5.11 1.05 17.15
C TRP A 492 6.53 0.60 16.73
N ALA A 493 7.53 1.45 16.86
CA ALA A 493 8.93 1.09 16.66
C ALA A 493 9.44 0.07 17.69
N ARG A 494 9.03 0.17 18.96
CA ARG A 494 9.34 -0.83 20.01
C ARG A 494 8.72 -2.18 19.72
N PHE A 495 7.46 -2.22 19.28
CA PHE A 495 6.81 -3.46 18.87
C PHE A 495 7.48 -4.09 17.64
N ALA A 496 7.89 -3.29 16.64
CA ALA A 496 8.61 -3.85 15.49
C ALA A 496 10.03 -4.31 15.86
N ALA A 497 10.71 -3.63 16.80
CA ALA A 497 12.03 -4.02 17.29
C ALA A 497 12.01 -5.33 18.10
N ASP A 498 10.94 -5.56 18.88
CA ASP A 498 10.67 -6.77 19.66
C ASP A 498 9.15 -6.96 19.79
N PRO A 499 8.52 -7.77 18.93
CA PRO A 499 7.08 -8.03 18.99
C PRO A 499 6.65 -8.83 20.22
N ALA A 500 7.58 -9.57 20.85
CA ALA A 500 7.26 -10.47 21.96
C ALA A 500 7.11 -9.69 23.27
N ASP A 501 8.08 -8.84 23.61
CA ASP A 501 8.12 -8.15 24.91
C ASP A 501 8.37 -6.63 24.80
N GLY A 502 8.66 -6.09 23.62
CA GLY A 502 9.09 -4.69 23.43
C GLY A 502 8.10 -3.63 23.91
N LEU A 503 6.79 -3.90 23.83
CA LEU A 503 5.74 -3.03 24.38
C LEU A 503 5.63 -3.14 25.91
N THR A 504 5.80 -4.34 26.47
CA THR A 504 5.77 -4.53 27.93
C THR A 504 7.05 -4.01 28.60
N GLY A 505 8.21 -4.09 27.92
CA GLY A 505 9.41 -3.37 28.30
C GLY A 505 9.29 -1.84 28.20
N ALA A 506 8.35 -1.33 27.40
CA ALA A 506 7.97 0.09 27.35
C ALA A 506 6.85 0.46 28.35
N GLY A 507 6.38 -0.47 29.18
CA GLY A 507 5.35 -0.24 30.20
C GLY A 507 3.91 -0.54 29.77
N TRP A 508 3.67 -1.09 28.57
CA TRP A 508 2.33 -1.54 28.17
C TRP A 508 2.07 -2.98 28.67
N PRO A 509 1.26 -3.20 29.70
CA PRO A 509 0.81 -4.55 30.07
C PRO A 509 0.13 -5.24 28.89
N ARG A 510 0.38 -6.54 28.72
CA ARG A 510 -0.40 -7.39 27.79
C ARG A 510 -1.87 -7.37 28.21
N PHE A 511 -2.75 -7.51 27.23
CA PHE A 511 -4.21 -7.51 27.43
C PHE A 511 -4.64 -8.60 28.41
N GLU A 512 -5.38 -8.18 29.44
CA GLU A 512 -5.89 -9.00 30.54
C GLU A 512 -7.23 -8.40 31.02
N PRO A 513 -8.38 -9.06 30.79
CA PRO A 513 -9.67 -8.62 31.30
C PRO A 513 -9.71 -8.61 32.83
N GLY A 514 -10.36 -7.62 33.45
CA GLY A 514 -10.36 -7.48 34.91
C GLY A 514 -9.08 -6.84 35.49
N ALA A 515 -8.19 -6.35 34.63
CA ALA A 515 -6.97 -5.63 35.00
C ALA A 515 -6.70 -4.47 34.03
N ASP A 516 -6.07 -3.40 34.53
CA ASP A 516 -5.79 -2.20 33.72
C ASP A 516 -4.77 -2.50 32.62
N SER A 517 -5.27 -2.83 31.43
CA SER A 517 -4.47 -3.38 30.32
C SER A 517 -4.79 -2.80 28.93
N LEU A 518 -5.96 -2.18 28.75
CA LEU A 518 -6.29 -1.45 27.52
C LEU A 518 -5.67 -0.05 27.58
N ALA A 519 -4.79 0.27 26.62
CA ALA A 519 -4.18 1.59 26.52
C ALA A 519 -5.16 2.63 25.97
N ARG A 520 -5.35 3.73 26.70
CA ARG A 520 -6.05 4.93 26.23
C ARG A 520 -5.02 5.94 25.75
N PHE A 521 -4.92 6.16 24.45
CA PHE A 521 -4.09 7.21 23.85
C PHE A 521 -4.89 8.51 23.69
N ALA A 522 -4.24 9.67 23.82
CA ALA A 522 -4.85 10.99 23.71
C ALA A 522 -6.11 11.22 24.59
N TYR A 523 -6.22 10.56 25.75
CA TYR A 523 -7.43 10.65 26.59
C TYR A 523 -7.56 12.06 27.19
N GLY A 524 -8.65 12.76 26.84
CA GLY A 524 -8.82 14.17 27.19
C GLY A 524 -7.85 15.12 26.48
N ASN A 525 -7.32 14.74 25.31
CA ASN A 525 -6.27 15.44 24.57
C ASN A 525 -4.96 15.62 25.38
N SER A 526 -4.65 14.68 26.29
CA SER A 526 -3.34 14.57 26.95
C SER A 526 -2.42 13.62 26.17
N PRO A 527 -1.12 13.94 25.97
CA PRO A 527 -0.14 12.99 25.42
C PRO A 527 0.22 11.86 26.39
N GLU A 528 -0.25 11.93 27.64
CA GLU A 528 -0.10 10.84 28.60
C GLU A 528 -1.11 9.73 28.30
N TRP A 529 -0.60 8.58 27.83
CA TRP A 529 -1.38 7.35 27.85
C TRP A 529 -1.72 6.89 29.28
N SER A 530 -2.81 6.14 29.41
CA SER A 530 -3.18 5.47 30.66
C SER A 530 -3.88 4.15 30.38
N PHE A 531 -3.79 3.20 31.29
CA PHE A 531 -4.45 1.90 31.16
C PHE A 531 -5.79 1.87 31.89
N VAL A 532 -6.72 1.06 31.39
CA VAL A 532 -7.99 0.70 32.05
C VAL A 532 -8.32 -0.76 31.76
N ASP A 533 -9.16 -1.37 32.60
CA ASP A 533 -9.81 -2.64 32.29
C ASP A 533 -10.51 -2.58 30.91
N PRO A 534 -10.19 -3.49 29.96
CA PRO A 534 -10.87 -3.56 28.67
C PRO A 534 -12.40 -3.58 28.76
N GLU A 535 -12.96 -4.15 29.85
CA GLU A 535 -14.40 -4.23 30.09
C GLU A 535 -15.09 -2.86 30.20
N VAL A 536 -14.35 -1.79 30.53
CA VAL A 536 -14.85 -0.39 30.53
C VAL A 536 -15.42 0.02 29.16
N PHE A 537 -14.94 -0.61 28.08
CA PHE A 537 -15.49 -0.43 26.72
C PHE A 537 -16.13 -1.69 26.16
N ALA A 538 -15.74 -2.88 26.62
CA ALA A 538 -16.19 -4.17 26.09
C ALA A 538 -17.40 -4.78 26.79
N GLY A 539 -17.79 -4.35 28.00
CA GLY A 539 -18.90 -4.92 28.78
C GLY A 539 -20.33 -4.73 28.21
N SER A 540 -20.46 -4.41 26.91
CA SER A 540 -21.71 -4.38 26.12
C SER A 540 -21.63 -5.23 24.84
N CYS A 541 -20.64 -6.13 24.81
CA CYS A 541 -20.37 -7.16 23.81
C CYS A 541 -20.84 -8.54 24.30
#